data_AF-A0A820SFG3-F1
#
_entry.id   AF-A0A820SFG3-F1
#
_cell.length_a   1.000
_cell.length_b   1.000
_cell.length_c   1.000
_cell.angle_alpha   90.00
_cell.angle_beta   90.00
_cell.angle_gamma   90.00
#
_symmetry.space_group_name_H-M   'P 1'
#
loop_
_entity.id
_entity.type
_entity.pdbx_description
1 polymer ?
#
loop_
_entity_poly.entity_id
_entity_poly.type
_entity_poly.pdbx_seq_one_letter_code
_entity_poly.pdbx_strand_id
1 'polypeptide(L)'
;MNNDPQEPPPPYMEVENKNVPMVGGHPYSLPQQGPTGDIRYVTGNPPMGTYYTVQAVPIGIFSRNPVQCTCSHCGSIIVTRIEETSGLLAWLICALLVIFGCWLGCCLIPFCVSDFQNIKHYCPNSLPHSTKDYLLLTSDLDEIPKSRFVQALASCELRTPFQPMLLQCDFYYYSFEFRHATRPYSDGGTVSKFSPNTAVPSDLRKARFRYRSMPSTCFHCSSCFDRLASVRLKIASFSHTEFDIPKFRDQNHIIDRFRNGKDLFDRVGERYRRTYPHETGLPKLLRVEPKRFLYMLNRSSPNAGFRDV
;
A
#
# COMPACT_ATOMS: atom_id res chain seq x y z
N MET A 1 53.46 -16.45 -6.92
CA MET A 1 52.05 -16.02 -6.85
C MET A 1 52.08 -14.57 -6.38
N ASN A 2 51.52 -13.68 -7.19
CA ASN A 2 51.79 -12.25 -7.24
C ASN A 2 51.39 -11.50 -5.96
N ASN A 3 52.28 -10.62 -5.50
CA ASN A 3 51.98 -9.51 -4.60
C ASN A 3 51.71 -8.28 -5.47
N ASP A 4 50.46 -7.81 -5.52
CA ASP A 4 50.13 -6.47 -6.02
C ASP A 4 49.86 -5.53 -4.84
N PRO A 5 50.38 -4.29 -4.84
CA PRO A 5 50.10 -3.31 -3.78
C PRO A 5 48.68 -2.74 -3.92
N GLN A 6 47.93 -2.70 -2.81
CA GLN A 6 46.66 -1.98 -2.73
C GLN A 6 46.92 -0.47 -2.74
N GLU A 7 46.36 0.25 -3.72
CA GLU A 7 46.27 1.72 -3.69
C GLU A 7 45.30 2.20 -2.60
N PRO A 8 45.60 3.33 -1.93
CA PRO A 8 44.71 3.91 -0.93
C PRO A 8 43.48 4.58 -1.57
N PRO A 9 42.32 4.59 -0.88
CA PRO A 9 41.10 5.22 -1.39
C PRO A 9 41.22 6.75 -1.47
N PRO A 10 40.46 7.40 -2.37
CA PRO A 10 40.53 8.85 -2.58
C PRO A 10 40.00 9.66 -1.38
N PRO A 11 40.48 10.90 -1.18
CA PRO A 11 40.10 11.72 -0.03
C PRO A 11 38.68 12.27 -0.16
N TYR A 12 37.98 12.30 0.98
CA TYR A 12 36.62 12.80 1.14
C TYR A 12 36.58 14.34 1.12
N MET A 13 35.60 14.91 0.42
CA MET A 13 35.30 16.34 0.46
C MET A 13 34.47 16.67 1.71
N GLU A 14 35.03 17.52 2.58
CA GLU A 14 34.30 18.18 3.67
C GLU A 14 33.40 19.29 3.11
N VAL A 15 32.11 19.26 3.45
CA VAL A 15 31.21 20.39 3.22
C VAL A 15 31.02 21.12 4.54
N GLU A 16 31.69 22.27 4.64
CA GLU A 16 31.64 23.20 5.77
C GLU A 16 30.23 23.81 5.89
N ASN A 17 29.64 23.70 7.08
CA ASN A 17 28.29 24.19 7.38
C ASN A 17 28.40 25.53 8.12
N LYS A 18 27.89 26.62 7.53
CA LYS A 18 27.83 27.94 8.18
C LYS A 18 26.39 28.45 8.29
N ASN A 19 25.92 28.40 9.53
CA ASN A 19 25.00 29.28 10.27
C ASN A 19 23.58 29.61 9.74
N VAL A 20 22.59 29.22 10.57
CA VAL A 20 21.19 29.66 10.61
C VAL A 20 21.06 30.90 11.51
N PRO A 21 20.08 31.79 11.28
CA PRO A 21 19.19 32.15 12.38
C PRO A 21 17.69 32.18 12.03
N MET A 22 16.90 31.92 13.08
CA MET A 22 15.43 31.85 13.19
C MET A 22 14.75 33.23 13.14
N VAL A 23 13.43 33.26 12.90
CA VAL A 23 12.35 34.00 13.64
C VAL A 23 11.12 34.24 12.74
N GLY A 24 9.91 34.06 13.30
CA GLY A 24 8.61 34.15 12.60
C GLY A 24 7.77 35.40 12.89
N GLY A 25 6.53 35.41 12.38
CA GLY A 25 5.44 36.35 12.74
C GLY A 25 4.72 37.04 11.56
N HIS A 26 3.39 36.86 11.46
CA HIS A 26 2.40 37.55 10.58
C HIS A 26 2.29 39.09 10.85
N PRO A 27 1.42 39.90 10.18
CA PRO A 27 0.55 39.74 8.99
C PRO A 27 0.69 40.88 7.93
N TYR A 28 0.04 40.77 6.76
CA TYR A 28 -0.01 41.82 5.72
C TYR A 28 -1.36 42.55 5.65
N SER A 29 -1.31 43.87 5.45
CA SER A 29 -2.40 44.75 4.95
C SER A 29 -1.90 45.64 3.80
N LEU A 30 -2.82 46.04 2.90
CA LEU A 30 -2.62 46.66 1.57
C LEU A 30 -1.97 48.07 1.56
N PRO A 31 -1.40 48.48 0.41
CA PRO A 31 -1.85 49.73 -0.27
C PRO A 31 -1.84 49.64 -1.83
N GLN A 32 -2.86 50.11 -2.57
CA GLN A 32 -3.24 51.48 -3.02
C GLN A 32 -2.64 51.93 -4.39
N GLN A 33 -3.49 52.57 -5.23
CA GLN A 33 -3.32 52.91 -6.66
C GLN A 33 -2.42 54.14 -6.95
N GLY A 34 -1.81 54.18 -8.15
CA GLY A 34 -1.11 55.32 -8.77
C GLY A 34 -0.76 55.06 -10.26
N PRO A 35 -0.37 56.06 -11.08
CA PRO A 35 -1.22 56.56 -12.18
C PRO A 35 -0.75 56.33 -13.64
N THR A 36 -1.68 56.69 -14.54
CA THR A 36 -1.72 56.79 -16.02
C THR A 36 -0.43 57.02 -16.81
N GLY A 37 -0.22 56.18 -17.83
CA GLY A 37 0.70 56.41 -18.97
C GLY A 37 0.24 55.61 -20.21
N ASP A 38 0.17 56.30 -21.35
CA ASP A 38 -0.31 55.82 -22.65
C ASP A 38 0.43 54.56 -23.14
N ILE A 39 -0.34 53.52 -23.51
CA ILE A 39 0.21 52.31 -24.15
C ILE A 39 -0.34 52.21 -25.57
N ARG A 40 0.60 52.25 -26.53
CA ARG A 40 0.41 51.97 -27.95
C ARG A 40 -0.24 50.59 -28.15
N TYR A 41 -1.28 50.51 -28.97
CA TYR A 41 -1.86 49.24 -29.39
C TYR A 41 -0.83 48.44 -30.20
N VAL A 42 -0.21 47.45 -29.56
CA VAL A 42 0.43 46.32 -30.25
C VAL A 42 -0.64 45.26 -30.39
N THR A 43 -1.12 45.05 -31.61
CA THR A 43 -1.93 43.87 -31.97
C THR A 43 -1.07 42.62 -31.86
N GLY A 44 -1.04 42.03 -30.66
CA GLY A 44 -0.58 40.68 -30.42
C GLY A 44 -1.77 39.81 -30.06
N ASN A 45 -1.92 38.67 -30.73
CA ASN A 45 -2.90 37.65 -30.35
C ASN A 45 -2.74 37.29 -28.86
N PRO A 46 -3.82 37.19 -28.07
CA PRO A 46 -3.69 36.74 -26.70
C PRO A 46 -3.18 35.28 -26.69
N PRO A 47 -2.24 34.93 -25.79
CA PRO A 47 -1.93 33.52 -25.56
C PRO A 47 -3.20 32.83 -25.08
N MET A 48 -3.48 31.65 -25.64
CA MET A 48 -4.60 30.79 -25.27
C MET A 48 -4.49 30.43 -23.78
N GLY A 49 -5.07 31.26 -22.92
CA GLY A 49 -5.31 30.94 -21.53
C GLY A 49 -6.35 29.82 -21.50
N THR A 50 -5.98 28.69 -20.93
CA THR A 50 -6.92 27.61 -20.64
C THR A 50 -7.95 28.13 -19.64
N TYR A 51 -9.12 28.51 -20.13
CA TYR A 51 -10.28 28.81 -19.31
C TYR A 51 -10.82 27.49 -18.76
N TYR A 52 -10.67 27.26 -17.45
CA TYR A 52 -11.42 26.22 -16.77
C TYR A 52 -12.82 26.76 -16.51
N THR A 53 -13.80 26.31 -17.29
CA THR A 53 -15.20 26.54 -16.94
C THR A 53 -15.52 25.69 -15.71
N VAL A 54 -15.63 26.32 -14.54
CA VAL A 54 -16.20 25.67 -13.36
C VAL A 54 -17.71 25.59 -13.60
N GLN A 55 -18.15 24.55 -14.30
CA GLN A 55 -19.57 24.27 -14.42
C GLN A 55 -20.02 23.70 -13.06
N ALA A 56 -20.70 24.53 -12.28
CA ALA A 56 -21.38 24.08 -11.07
C ALA A 56 -22.40 23.02 -11.48
N VAL A 57 -22.10 21.75 -11.23
CA VAL A 57 -23.04 20.66 -11.49
C VAL A 57 -24.11 20.76 -10.41
N PRO A 58 -25.39 20.92 -10.75
CA PRO A 58 -26.44 20.97 -9.75
C PRO A 58 -26.40 19.68 -8.93
N ILE A 59 -26.54 19.80 -7.61
CA ILE A 59 -26.84 18.66 -6.74
C ILE A 59 -28.19 18.15 -7.25
N GLY A 60 -28.17 17.14 -8.12
CA GLY A 60 -29.38 16.60 -8.72
C GLY A 60 -30.28 16.09 -7.59
N ILE A 61 -31.44 16.71 -7.43
CA ILE A 61 -32.49 16.17 -6.55
C ILE A 61 -32.90 14.83 -7.17
N PHE A 62 -32.56 13.73 -6.49
CA PHE A 62 -32.95 12.40 -6.93
C PHE A 62 -34.48 12.30 -6.94
N SER A 63 -35.03 12.13 -8.12
CA SER A 63 -36.47 12.11 -8.38
C SER A 63 -36.85 10.77 -9.03
N ARG A 64 -38.11 10.58 -9.42
CA ARG A 64 -38.53 9.36 -10.10
C ARG A 64 -37.91 9.17 -11.49
N ASN A 65 -37.39 10.25 -12.07
CA ASN A 65 -36.81 10.22 -13.41
C ASN A 65 -35.29 10.07 -13.36
N PRO A 66 -34.66 9.51 -14.41
CA PRO A 66 -33.22 9.56 -14.57
C PRO A 66 -32.67 10.98 -14.35
N VAL A 67 -31.66 11.11 -13.50
CA VAL A 67 -31.06 12.41 -13.16
C VAL A 67 -29.65 12.49 -13.73
N GLN A 68 -29.29 13.63 -14.29
CA GLN A 68 -27.92 13.91 -14.67
C GLN A 68 -27.12 14.34 -13.43
N CYS A 69 -26.07 13.61 -13.09
CA CYS A 69 -25.21 13.92 -11.94
C CYS A 69 -23.75 13.51 -12.20
N THR A 70 -22.84 14.04 -11.40
CA THR A 70 -21.46 13.55 -11.35
C THR A 70 -21.41 12.31 -10.47
N CYS A 71 -21.03 11.17 -11.04
CA CYS A 71 -20.95 9.93 -10.29
C CYS A 71 -19.74 9.93 -9.35
N SER A 72 -19.95 9.76 -8.05
CA SER A 72 -18.88 9.65 -7.04
C SER A 72 -18.00 8.40 -7.22
N HIS A 73 -18.46 7.39 -7.97
CA HIS A 73 -17.72 6.15 -8.22
C HIS A 73 -16.82 6.21 -9.48
N CYS A 74 -17.29 6.79 -10.60
CA CYS A 74 -16.49 6.85 -11.84
C CYS A 74 -15.99 8.26 -12.21
N GLY A 75 -16.45 9.32 -11.52
CA GLY A 75 -16.04 10.70 -11.78
C GLY A 75 -16.61 11.33 -13.05
N SER A 76 -17.31 10.56 -13.90
CA SER A 76 -17.95 11.08 -15.11
C SER A 76 -19.29 11.73 -14.83
N ILE A 77 -19.67 12.70 -15.67
CA ILE A 77 -21.04 13.21 -15.75
C ILE A 77 -21.88 12.15 -16.45
N ILE A 78 -22.90 11.63 -15.76
CA ILE A 78 -23.75 10.54 -16.24
C ILE A 78 -25.23 10.87 -16.06
N VAL A 79 -26.09 10.16 -16.78
CA VAL A 79 -27.53 10.12 -16.52
C VAL A 79 -27.86 8.78 -15.86
N THR A 80 -28.40 8.79 -14.65
CA THR A 80 -28.61 7.56 -13.87
C THR A 80 -29.56 6.57 -14.56
N ARG A 81 -29.25 5.28 -14.56
CA ARG A 81 -30.23 4.20 -14.84
C ARG A 81 -31.12 4.01 -13.61
N ILE A 82 -32.42 3.90 -13.78
CA ILE A 82 -33.37 3.66 -12.68
C ILE A 82 -33.84 2.20 -12.65
N GLU A 83 -34.02 1.65 -11.46
CA GLU A 83 -34.78 0.41 -11.25
C GLU A 83 -35.87 0.65 -10.21
N GLU A 84 -37.06 0.15 -10.52
CA GLU A 84 -38.22 0.21 -9.64
C GLU A 84 -38.27 -1.06 -8.77
N THR A 85 -38.50 -0.90 -7.49
CA THR A 85 -38.57 -2.00 -6.52
C THR A 85 -39.77 -1.83 -5.61
N SER A 86 -40.52 -2.90 -5.37
CA SER A 86 -41.70 -2.87 -4.51
C SER A 86 -41.32 -2.62 -3.05
N GLY A 87 -41.68 -1.44 -2.54
CA GLY A 87 -41.41 -1.03 -1.16
C GLY A 87 -42.49 -1.47 -0.17
N LEU A 88 -42.24 -1.21 1.13
CA LEU A 88 -43.18 -1.49 2.21
C LEU A 88 -44.58 -0.88 1.95
N LEU A 89 -44.64 0.32 1.37
CA LEU A 89 -45.89 1.00 1.05
C LEU A 89 -46.76 0.19 0.07
N ALA A 90 -46.17 -0.38 -0.99
CA ALA A 90 -46.90 -1.22 -1.95
C ALA A 90 -47.47 -2.48 -1.27
N TRP A 91 -46.70 -3.08 -0.35
CA TRP A 91 -47.14 -4.23 0.45
C TRP A 91 -48.28 -3.88 1.42
N LEU A 92 -48.22 -2.72 2.07
CA LEU A 92 -49.27 -2.26 2.99
C LEU A 92 -50.58 -1.96 2.25
N ILE A 93 -50.51 -1.32 1.08
CA ILE A 93 -51.70 -1.04 0.25
C ILE A 93 -52.29 -2.36 -0.26
N CYS A 94 -51.45 -3.31 -0.70
CA CYS A 94 -51.91 -4.65 -1.09
C CYS A 94 -52.64 -5.35 0.07
N ALA A 95 -52.04 -5.38 1.27
CA ALA A 95 -52.65 -6.00 2.44
C ALA A 95 -53.99 -5.34 2.82
N LEU A 96 -54.07 -4.01 2.74
CA LEU A 96 -55.30 -3.26 3.00
C LEU A 96 -56.41 -3.63 2.00
N LEU A 97 -56.10 -3.66 0.71
CA LEU A 97 -57.07 -4.03 -0.34
C LEU A 97 -57.59 -5.47 -0.18
N VAL A 98 -56.73 -6.40 0.25
CA VAL A 98 -57.15 -7.77 0.58
C VAL A 98 -58.16 -7.79 1.73
N ILE A 99 -57.94 -7.00 2.79
CA ILE A 99 -58.85 -6.93 3.95
C ILE A 99 -60.24 -6.39 3.57
N PHE A 100 -60.32 -5.49 2.60
CA PHE A 100 -61.59 -4.90 2.14
C PHE A 100 -62.29 -5.69 1.01
N GLY A 101 -61.90 -6.95 0.75
CA GLY A 101 -62.61 -7.86 -0.17
C GLY A 101 -62.21 -7.74 -1.65
N CYS A 102 -61.11 -7.04 -1.96
CA CYS A 102 -60.60 -6.88 -3.32
C CYS A 102 -59.66 -8.04 -3.73
N TRP A 103 -60.18 -9.28 -3.65
CA TRP A 103 -59.44 -10.53 -3.90
C TRP A 103 -59.38 -10.99 -5.37
N LEU A 104 -60.15 -10.38 -6.29
CA LEU A 104 -60.19 -10.75 -7.71
C LEU A 104 -59.04 -10.11 -8.53
N GLY A 105 -57.85 -10.02 -7.94
CA GLY A 105 -56.64 -9.51 -8.60
C GLY A 105 -56.41 -7.99 -8.48
N CYS A 106 -57.38 -7.21 -8.02
CA CYS A 106 -57.21 -5.76 -7.81
C CYS A 106 -56.30 -5.41 -6.62
N CYS A 107 -56.05 -6.34 -5.69
CA CYS A 107 -55.03 -6.18 -4.65
C CYS A 107 -53.59 -6.09 -5.18
N LEU A 108 -53.33 -6.50 -6.43
CA LEU A 108 -52.00 -6.45 -7.05
C LEU A 108 -51.71 -5.15 -7.82
N ILE A 109 -52.71 -4.27 -7.97
CA ILE A 109 -52.56 -2.97 -8.64
C ILE A 109 -51.39 -2.13 -8.08
N PRO A 110 -51.11 -2.10 -6.76
CA PRO A 110 -49.96 -1.39 -6.20
C PRO A 110 -48.60 -1.89 -6.69
N PHE A 111 -48.51 -3.11 -7.20
CA PHE A 111 -47.28 -3.64 -7.80
C PHE A 111 -47.19 -3.38 -9.31
N CYS A 112 -48.32 -3.03 -9.94
CA CYS A 112 -48.40 -2.77 -11.38
C CYS A 112 -48.31 -1.28 -11.73
N VAL A 113 -48.44 -0.38 -10.74
CA VAL A 113 -48.35 1.06 -10.92
C VAL A 113 -47.02 1.57 -10.38
N SER A 114 -46.19 2.14 -11.25
CA SER A 114 -44.86 2.69 -10.95
C SER A 114 -44.86 3.68 -9.79
N ASP A 115 -45.95 4.42 -9.59
CA ASP A 115 -46.10 5.42 -8.53
C ASP A 115 -46.06 4.85 -7.10
N PHE A 116 -46.24 3.54 -6.92
CA PHE A 116 -46.10 2.89 -5.61
C PHE A 116 -44.77 2.17 -5.41
N GLN A 117 -43.89 2.19 -6.43
CA GLN A 117 -42.59 1.55 -6.38
C GLN A 117 -41.51 2.52 -5.87
N ASN A 118 -40.56 1.99 -5.12
CA ASN A 118 -39.34 2.69 -4.71
C ASN A 118 -38.37 2.74 -5.89
N ILE A 119 -37.70 3.87 -6.09
CA ILE A 119 -36.78 4.06 -7.22
C ILE A 119 -35.34 4.09 -6.72
N LYS A 120 -34.50 3.28 -7.36
CA LYS A 120 -33.06 3.24 -7.12
C LYS A 120 -32.33 3.75 -8.36
N HIS A 121 -31.34 4.61 -8.15
CA HIS A 121 -30.51 5.16 -9.21
C HIS A 121 -29.15 4.44 -9.27
N TYR A 122 -28.73 4.11 -10.48
CA TYR A 122 -27.47 3.44 -10.78
C TYR A 122 -26.67 4.23 -11.82
N CYS A 123 -25.35 4.12 -11.78
CA CYS A 123 -24.50 4.69 -12.83
C CYS A 123 -24.62 3.84 -14.12
N PRO A 124 -24.93 4.39 -15.30
CA PRO A 124 -25.03 3.61 -16.55
C PRO A 124 -23.65 3.12 -17.03
N ASN A 125 -22.60 3.83 -16.64
CA ASN A 125 -21.21 3.44 -16.87
C ASN A 125 -20.74 2.41 -15.82
N SER A 126 -21.65 1.87 -14.99
CA SER A 126 -21.36 0.63 -14.29
C SER A 126 -21.21 -0.46 -15.35
N LEU A 127 -19.96 -0.80 -15.66
CA LEU A 127 -19.64 -2.12 -16.19
C LEU A 127 -20.48 -3.15 -15.41
N PRO A 128 -21.12 -4.13 -16.09
CA PRO A 128 -21.94 -5.14 -15.43
C PRO A 128 -21.14 -5.70 -14.28
N HIS A 129 -21.61 -5.53 -13.03
CA HIS A 129 -20.91 -5.87 -11.79
C HIS A 129 -19.42 -6.13 -12.06
N SER A 130 -18.61 -5.08 -12.26
CA SER A 130 -17.19 -5.29 -12.58
C SER A 130 -16.67 -6.31 -11.57
N THR A 131 -16.46 -7.55 -12.03
CA THR A 131 -15.91 -8.63 -11.22
C THR A 131 -14.46 -8.24 -11.08
N LYS A 132 -14.22 -7.26 -10.20
CA LYS A 132 -12.88 -6.89 -9.80
C LYS A 132 -12.32 -8.17 -9.22
N ASP A 133 -11.37 -8.74 -9.94
CA ASP A 133 -10.60 -9.85 -9.43
C ASP A 133 -9.80 -9.33 -8.24
N TYR A 134 -10.15 -9.79 -7.05
CA TYR A 134 -9.38 -9.48 -5.86
C TYR A 134 -8.31 -10.55 -5.68
N LEU A 135 -7.11 -10.14 -5.30
CA LEU A 135 -6.06 -11.04 -4.84
C LEU A 135 -6.01 -11.00 -3.32
N LEU A 136 -5.97 -12.17 -2.71
CA LEU A 136 -5.74 -12.33 -1.28
C LEU A 136 -4.25 -12.63 -1.08
N LEU A 137 -3.56 -11.67 -0.47
CA LEU A 137 -2.19 -11.82 0.00
C LEU A 137 -2.21 -12.10 1.49
N THR A 138 -1.55 -13.17 1.92
CA THR A 138 -1.31 -13.46 3.33
C THR A 138 0.19 -13.41 3.57
N SER A 139 0.68 -12.52 4.41
CA SER A 139 2.11 -12.39 4.69
C SER A 139 2.32 -11.80 6.09
N ASP A 140 3.47 -12.10 6.68
CA ASP A 140 3.88 -11.45 7.93
C ASP A 140 4.37 -10.02 7.63
N LEU A 141 4.41 -9.13 8.63
CA LEU A 141 4.75 -7.71 8.43
C LEU A 141 6.18 -7.51 7.92
N ASP A 142 7.07 -8.44 8.23
CA ASP A 142 8.45 -8.46 7.77
C ASP A 142 8.64 -9.17 6.42
N GLU A 143 7.56 -9.66 5.77
CA GLU A 143 7.55 -10.36 4.48
C GLU A 143 6.85 -9.52 3.40
N ILE A 144 7.56 -8.53 2.87
CA ILE A 144 6.99 -7.49 2.01
C ILE A 144 7.09 -7.89 0.53
N PRO A 145 5.98 -8.06 -0.21
CA PRO A 145 6.03 -8.34 -1.65
C PRO A 145 6.72 -7.23 -2.44
N LYS A 146 7.46 -7.62 -3.47
CA LYS A 146 8.12 -6.66 -4.35
C LYS A 146 7.10 -5.95 -5.23
N SER A 147 7.26 -4.64 -5.40
CA SER A 147 6.38 -3.83 -6.26
C SER A 147 6.29 -4.38 -7.68
N ARG A 148 7.41 -4.81 -8.27
CA ARG A 148 7.42 -5.44 -9.61
C ARG A 148 6.56 -6.70 -9.70
N PHE A 149 6.49 -7.48 -8.62
CA PHE A 149 5.69 -8.70 -8.58
C PHE A 149 4.21 -8.37 -8.45
N VAL A 150 3.85 -7.45 -7.56
CA VAL A 150 2.46 -6.96 -7.43
C VAL A 150 1.98 -6.32 -8.72
N GLN A 151 2.82 -5.51 -9.38
CA GLN A 151 2.52 -4.91 -10.68
C GLN A 151 2.28 -5.96 -11.75
N ALA A 152 3.14 -6.98 -11.84
CA ALA A 152 2.94 -8.08 -12.77
C ALA A 152 1.61 -8.81 -12.54
N LEU A 153 1.26 -9.08 -11.28
CA LEU A 153 -0.03 -9.69 -10.93
C LEU A 153 -1.23 -8.81 -11.32
N ALA A 154 -1.09 -7.49 -11.18
CA ALA A 154 -2.16 -6.54 -11.52
C ALA A 154 -2.28 -6.28 -13.03
N SER A 155 -1.19 -6.40 -13.79
CA SER A 155 -1.16 -6.14 -15.23
C SER A 155 -1.43 -7.36 -16.10
N CYS A 156 -1.32 -8.58 -15.55
CA CYS A 156 -1.52 -9.81 -16.30
C CYS A 156 -2.96 -10.30 -16.20
N GLU A 157 -3.48 -10.86 -17.30
CA GLU A 157 -4.66 -11.73 -17.24
C GLU A 157 -4.29 -13.01 -16.47
N LEU A 158 -4.74 -13.08 -15.22
CA LEU A 158 -4.50 -14.24 -14.38
C LEU A 158 -5.34 -15.40 -14.89
N ARG A 159 -4.67 -16.47 -15.36
CA ARG A 159 -5.32 -17.70 -15.81
C ARG A 159 -6.31 -18.19 -14.76
N THR A 160 -7.49 -18.60 -15.21
CA THR A 160 -8.49 -19.29 -14.40
C THR A 160 -8.46 -20.80 -14.68
N PRO A 161 -8.27 -21.66 -13.67
CA PRO A 161 -8.13 -21.34 -12.25
C PRO A 161 -6.73 -20.78 -11.90
N PHE A 162 -6.71 -19.73 -11.09
CA PHE A 162 -5.46 -19.19 -10.54
C PHE A 162 -5.03 -20.08 -9.37
N GLN A 163 -3.87 -20.72 -9.52
CA GLN A 163 -3.32 -21.57 -8.46
C GLN A 163 -2.65 -20.72 -7.39
N PRO A 164 -2.94 -20.93 -6.09
CA PRO A 164 -2.22 -20.25 -5.02
C PRO A 164 -0.71 -20.50 -5.12
N MET A 165 0.08 -19.50 -4.74
CA MET A 165 1.55 -19.56 -4.78
C MET A 165 2.14 -19.21 -3.42
N LEU A 166 3.23 -19.88 -3.08
CA LEU A 166 4.09 -19.53 -1.95
C LEU A 166 5.11 -18.49 -2.42
N LEU A 167 5.17 -17.36 -1.71
CA LEU A 167 6.13 -16.30 -1.96
C LEU A 167 7.43 -16.64 -1.24
N GLN A 168 8.49 -16.86 -2.01
CA GLN A 168 9.83 -17.01 -1.48
C GLN A 168 10.54 -15.66 -1.45
N CYS A 169 10.84 -15.20 -0.24
CA CYS A 169 11.37 -13.89 0.04
C CYS A 169 12.89 -13.90 0.06
N ASP A 170 13.53 -12.87 -0.50
CA ASP A 170 14.96 -12.68 -0.29
C ASP A 170 15.24 -12.47 1.20
N PHE A 171 16.04 -13.35 1.78
CA PHE A 171 16.22 -13.41 3.23
C PHE A 171 17.31 -12.44 3.71
N TYR A 172 16.88 -11.35 4.34
CA TYR A 172 17.71 -10.40 5.09
C TYR A 172 17.51 -10.53 6.59
N TYR A 173 18.56 -10.24 7.36
CA TYR A 173 18.52 -10.45 8.81
C TYR A 173 18.52 -9.15 9.62
N TYR A 174 19.54 -8.30 9.50
CA TYR A 174 19.65 -7.07 10.32
C TYR A 174 19.35 -5.77 9.59
N SER A 175 19.60 -5.78 8.29
CA SER A 175 19.41 -4.69 7.35
C SER A 175 19.41 -5.30 5.94
N PHE A 176 19.09 -4.51 4.93
CA PHE A 176 19.21 -4.95 3.53
C PHE A 176 20.67 -5.12 3.07
N GLU A 177 21.64 -4.95 3.97
CA GLU A 177 23.02 -5.32 3.74
C GLU A 177 23.26 -6.80 4.03
N PHE A 178 22.52 -7.45 4.92
CA PHE A 178 22.87 -8.79 5.40
C PHE A 178 21.95 -9.86 4.84
N ARG A 179 22.28 -10.34 3.63
CA ARG A 179 21.55 -11.44 2.98
C ARG A 179 22.07 -12.78 3.46
N HIS A 180 21.19 -13.72 3.72
CA HIS A 180 21.57 -15.07 4.12
C HIS A 180 22.39 -15.76 3.03
N ALA A 181 23.55 -16.32 3.39
CA ALA A 181 24.57 -16.76 2.43
C ALA A 181 24.27 -18.11 1.77
N THR A 182 23.77 -19.09 2.53
CA THR A 182 23.52 -20.46 2.02
C THR A 182 22.06 -20.70 1.64
N ARG A 183 21.11 -20.12 2.38
CA ARG A 183 19.66 -20.12 2.12
C ARG A 183 19.19 -18.71 1.69
N PRO A 184 19.34 -18.33 0.42
CA PRO A 184 19.04 -16.97 -0.04
C PRO A 184 17.54 -16.62 0.00
N TYR A 185 16.67 -17.62 0.16
CA TYR A 185 15.22 -17.46 0.23
C TYR A 185 14.66 -17.97 1.56
N SER A 186 13.71 -17.22 2.12
CA SER A 186 12.83 -17.66 3.20
C SER A 186 11.44 -17.92 2.64
N ASP A 187 10.78 -18.98 3.09
CA ASP A 187 9.39 -19.26 2.74
C ASP A 187 8.48 -18.30 3.52
N GLY A 188 7.86 -17.35 2.81
CA GLY A 188 7.05 -16.32 3.43
C GLY A 188 5.55 -16.52 3.23
N GLY A 189 4.90 -15.46 2.77
CA GLY A 189 3.47 -15.39 2.54
C GLY A 189 2.94 -16.20 1.35
N THR A 190 1.63 -16.15 1.14
CA THR A 190 0.98 -16.73 -0.05
C THR A 190 0.15 -15.69 -0.78
N VAL A 191 -0.03 -15.91 -2.09
CA VAL A 191 -0.98 -15.16 -2.91
C VAL A 191 -1.99 -16.11 -3.55
N SER A 192 -3.25 -15.73 -3.53
CA SER A 192 -4.35 -16.47 -4.14
C SER A 192 -5.37 -15.52 -4.76
N LYS A 193 -6.20 -16.01 -5.68
CA LYS A 193 -7.37 -15.28 -6.17
C LYS A 193 -8.49 -15.39 -5.14
N PHE A 194 -9.07 -14.27 -4.78
CA PHE A 194 -10.24 -14.23 -3.92
C PHE A 194 -11.48 -14.69 -4.68
N SER A 195 -12.30 -15.48 -4.00
CA SER A 195 -13.61 -15.96 -4.39
C SER A 195 -14.47 -15.95 -3.13
N PRO A 196 -15.80 -15.76 -3.23
CA PRO A 196 -16.70 -15.87 -2.08
C PRO A 196 -16.55 -17.19 -1.31
N ASN A 197 -16.07 -18.25 -1.98
CA ASN A 197 -15.81 -19.57 -1.40
C ASN A 197 -14.31 -19.86 -1.20
N THR A 198 -13.43 -18.87 -1.25
CA THR A 198 -11.98 -19.07 -1.04
C THR A 198 -11.70 -19.49 0.40
N ALA A 199 -10.78 -20.43 0.55
CA ALA A 199 -10.28 -20.89 1.84
C ALA A 199 -9.87 -19.71 2.73
N VAL A 200 -10.21 -19.78 4.03
CA VAL A 200 -9.87 -18.70 4.96
C VAL A 200 -8.35 -18.49 5.03
N PRO A 201 -7.85 -17.28 5.35
CA PRO A 201 -6.41 -17.00 5.40
C PRO A 201 -5.60 -18.01 6.22
N SER A 202 -6.18 -18.56 7.29
CA SER A 202 -5.53 -19.61 8.08
C SER A 202 -5.29 -20.91 7.31
N ASP A 203 -6.19 -21.29 6.40
CA ASP A 203 -6.06 -22.52 5.62
C ASP A 203 -5.00 -22.35 4.54
N LEU A 204 -4.97 -21.18 3.90
CA LEU A 204 -3.89 -20.80 2.98
C LEU A 204 -2.53 -20.86 3.67
N ARG A 205 -2.43 -20.34 4.91
CA ARG A 205 -1.18 -20.41 5.70
C ARG A 205 -0.77 -21.85 6.03
N LYS A 206 -1.72 -22.71 6.42
CA LYS A 206 -1.44 -24.14 6.73
C LYS A 206 -1.02 -24.93 5.49
N ALA A 207 -1.64 -24.65 4.35
CA ALA A 207 -1.38 -25.34 3.09
C ALA A 207 -0.21 -24.76 2.29
N ARG A 208 0.43 -23.67 2.76
CA ARG A 208 1.42 -22.89 1.99
C ARG A 208 2.54 -23.73 1.36
N PHE A 209 3.02 -24.75 2.06
CA PHE A 209 4.11 -25.61 1.58
C PHE A 209 3.70 -26.60 0.49
N ARG A 210 2.40 -26.71 0.19
CA ARG A 210 1.86 -27.49 -0.94
C ARG A 210 1.79 -26.66 -2.22
N TYR A 211 1.88 -25.35 -2.13
CA TYR A 211 1.77 -24.46 -3.27
C TYR A 211 3.10 -24.35 -4.02
N ARG A 212 3.01 -23.97 -5.29
CA ARG A 212 4.20 -23.68 -6.08
C ARG A 212 4.95 -22.49 -5.46
N SER A 213 6.21 -22.70 -5.11
CA SER A 213 7.09 -21.63 -4.64
C SER A 213 7.54 -20.72 -5.79
N MET A 214 7.53 -19.42 -5.53
CA MET A 214 7.98 -18.42 -6.48
C MET A 214 9.12 -17.59 -5.87
N PRO A 215 10.38 -17.83 -6.28
CA PRO A 215 11.55 -17.20 -5.67
C PRO A 215 11.64 -15.70 -5.98
N SER A 216 12.27 -14.96 -5.08
CA SER A 216 12.53 -13.52 -5.19
C SER A 216 11.28 -12.66 -5.43
N THR A 217 10.14 -13.07 -4.88
CA THR A 217 8.85 -12.35 -5.02
C THR A 217 8.57 -11.38 -3.88
N CYS A 218 9.23 -11.56 -2.73
CA CYS A 218 9.15 -10.69 -1.57
C CYS A 218 10.53 -10.41 -0.97
N PHE A 219 10.57 -9.48 -0.02
CA PHE A 219 11.67 -9.25 0.90
C PHE A 219 11.29 -9.83 2.25
N HIS A 220 12.21 -10.51 2.92
CA HIS A 220 12.06 -10.83 4.33
C HIS A 220 13.15 -10.10 5.09
N CYS A 221 12.81 -9.26 6.07
CA CYS A 221 13.80 -8.72 7.00
C CYS A 221 13.47 -9.04 8.45
N SER A 222 14.15 -10.06 8.99
CA SER A 222 13.83 -10.60 10.30
C SER A 222 13.97 -9.58 11.43
N SER A 223 15.05 -8.80 11.48
CA SER A 223 15.37 -7.91 12.60
C SER A 223 15.81 -6.51 12.15
N CYS A 224 15.19 -5.96 11.11
CA CYS A 224 15.41 -4.58 10.64
C CYS A 224 14.83 -3.52 11.60
N PHE A 225 15.32 -3.45 12.84
CA PHE A 225 14.86 -2.48 13.84
C PHE A 225 15.79 -1.27 13.97
N ASP A 226 15.23 -0.08 14.19
CA ASP A 226 15.98 1.14 14.46
C ASP A 226 16.35 1.32 15.95
N ARG A 227 15.84 0.45 16.83
CA ARG A 227 16.09 0.47 18.27
C ARG A 227 16.53 -0.89 18.79
N LEU A 228 17.49 -0.89 19.70
CA LEU A 228 17.98 -2.08 20.39
C LEU A 228 16.90 -2.63 21.32
N ALA A 229 16.10 -1.76 21.95
CA ALA A 229 14.93 -2.16 22.74
C ALA A 229 13.96 -3.05 21.93
N SER A 230 13.74 -2.74 20.64
CA SER A 230 12.87 -3.55 19.78
C SER A 230 13.44 -4.93 19.48
N VAL A 231 14.78 -5.04 19.37
CA VAL A 231 15.45 -6.35 19.23
C VAL A 231 15.23 -7.19 20.48
N ARG A 232 15.46 -6.60 21.67
CA ARG A 232 15.23 -7.28 22.96
C ARG A 232 13.78 -7.72 23.13
N LEU A 233 12.83 -6.85 22.77
CA LEU A 233 11.41 -7.17 22.81
C LEU A 233 11.07 -8.33 21.89
N LYS A 234 11.61 -8.33 20.66
CA LYS A 234 11.43 -9.44 19.72
C LYS A 234 11.92 -10.76 20.32
N ILE A 235 13.14 -10.80 20.86
CA ILE A 235 13.71 -11.99 21.51
C ILE A 235 12.81 -12.49 22.65
N ALA A 236 12.38 -11.59 23.54
CA ALA A 236 11.53 -11.92 24.68
C ALA A 236 10.11 -12.39 24.29
N SER A 237 9.67 -12.07 23.08
CA SER A 237 8.33 -12.41 22.57
C SER A 237 8.28 -13.71 21.78
N PHE A 238 9.43 -14.37 21.54
CA PHE A 238 9.48 -15.61 20.79
C PHE A 238 8.93 -16.79 21.58
N SER A 239 8.26 -17.70 20.88
CA SER A 239 7.92 -19.02 21.42
C SER A 239 9.17 -19.86 21.73
N HIS A 240 10.29 -19.53 21.09
CA HIS A 240 11.60 -20.14 21.33
C HIS A 240 12.28 -19.51 22.56
N THR A 241 11.76 -19.84 23.74
CA THR A 241 12.25 -19.31 25.02
C THR A 241 13.71 -19.69 25.31
N GLU A 242 14.26 -20.71 24.64
CA GLU A 242 15.67 -21.08 24.71
C GLU A 242 16.62 -19.97 24.23
N PHE A 243 16.14 -19.05 23.40
CA PHE A 243 16.90 -17.89 22.95
C PHE A 243 16.72 -16.67 23.85
N ASP A 244 15.79 -16.71 24.80
CA ASP A 244 15.55 -15.62 25.74
C ASP A 244 16.49 -15.69 26.95
N ILE A 245 17.79 -15.59 26.69
CA ILE A 245 18.85 -15.65 27.71
C ILE A 245 19.68 -14.36 27.75
N PRO A 246 20.30 -14.02 28.89
CA PRO A 246 21.06 -12.76 29.06
C PRO A 246 22.10 -12.50 27.95
N LYS A 247 22.79 -13.55 27.49
CA LYS A 247 23.79 -13.47 26.42
C LYS A 247 23.23 -12.82 25.14
N PHE A 248 22.06 -13.25 24.68
CA PHE A 248 21.48 -12.78 23.41
C PHE A 248 20.74 -11.44 23.55
N ARG A 249 20.49 -11.01 24.79
CA ARG A 249 19.91 -9.69 25.13
C ARG A 249 20.97 -8.64 25.45
N ASP A 250 22.23 -9.04 25.60
CA ASP A 250 23.34 -8.14 25.89
C ASP A 250 23.53 -7.12 24.75
N GLN A 251 23.80 -5.87 25.14
CA GLN A 251 23.92 -4.76 24.20
C GLN A 251 25.12 -4.94 23.26
N ASN A 252 26.29 -5.27 23.82
CA ASN A 252 27.51 -5.38 23.05
C ASN A 252 27.46 -6.59 22.11
N HIS A 253 26.88 -7.69 22.56
CA HIS A 253 26.58 -8.84 21.71
C HIS A 253 25.68 -8.42 20.53
N ILE A 254 24.52 -7.81 20.78
CA ILE A 254 23.61 -7.37 19.71
C ILE A 254 24.31 -6.45 18.71
N ILE A 255 25.05 -5.45 19.19
CA ILE A 255 25.80 -4.51 18.34
C ILE A 255 26.84 -5.23 17.48
N ASP A 256 27.63 -6.13 18.06
CA ASP A 256 28.62 -6.93 17.30
C ASP A 256 27.93 -7.73 16.18
N ARG A 257 26.81 -8.40 16.48
CA ARG A 257 26.09 -9.21 15.49
C ARG A 257 25.52 -8.38 14.35
N PHE A 258 24.86 -7.27 14.67
CA PHE A 258 24.26 -6.39 13.67
C PHE A 258 25.31 -5.68 12.80
N ARG A 259 26.47 -5.33 13.35
CA ARG A 259 27.58 -4.72 12.58
C ARG A 259 28.26 -5.71 11.65
N ASN A 260 28.43 -6.94 12.11
CA ASN A 260 29.32 -7.91 11.46
C ASN A 260 28.58 -9.03 10.71
N GLY A 261 27.24 -9.04 10.70
CA GLY A 261 26.46 -10.06 9.98
C GLY A 261 26.61 -11.47 10.55
N LYS A 262 26.95 -11.57 11.84
CA LYS A 262 27.04 -12.85 12.56
C LYS A 262 25.65 -13.25 13.05
N ASP A 263 25.35 -14.55 13.17
CA ASP A 263 24.05 -14.96 13.74
C ASP A 263 23.85 -14.47 15.17
N LEU A 264 22.62 -14.03 15.46
CA LEU A 264 22.24 -13.42 16.73
C LEU A 264 22.28 -14.45 17.86
N PHE A 265 22.01 -15.71 17.51
CA PHE A 265 21.82 -16.83 18.43
C PHE A 265 22.97 -17.85 18.38
N ASP A 266 24.10 -17.50 17.73
CA ASP A 266 25.26 -18.37 17.57
C ASP A 266 24.97 -19.74 16.94
N ARG A 267 23.95 -19.83 16.09
CA ARG A 267 23.58 -21.09 15.43
C ARG A 267 24.60 -21.46 14.37
N VAL A 268 24.97 -22.74 14.37
CA VAL A 268 25.93 -23.29 13.40
C VAL A 268 25.33 -23.26 11.99
N GLY A 269 26.10 -22.76 11.03
CA GLY A 269 25.70 -22.69 9.62
C GLY A 269 24.93 -21.43 9.22
N GLU A 270 24.48 -20.62 10.19
CA GLU A 270 23.80 -19.34 9.94
C GLU A 270 24.84 -18.26 9.63
N ARG A 271 24.93 -17.87 8.35
CA ARG A 271 25.89 -16.88 7.87
C ARG A 271 25.19 -15.86 7.00
N TYR A 272 25.50 -14.58 7.22
CA TYR A 272 24.92 -13.48 6.46
C TYR A 272 26.03 -12.72 5.75
N ARG A 273 25.94 -12.66 4.42
CA ARG A 273 26.89 -11.95 3.58
C ARG A 273 26.45 -10.50 3.45
N ARG A 274 27.40 -9.58 3.58
CA ARG A 274 27.18 -8.17 3.27
C ARG A 274 26.94 -8.00 1.76
N THR A 275 25.87 -7.32 1.37
CA THR A 275 25.45 -7.02 0.01
C THR A 275 25.29 -5.52 -0.15
N TYR A 276 25.60 -4.99 -1.34
CA TYR A 276 25.53 -3.55 -1.57
C TYR A 276 24.18 -3.12 -2.17
N PRO A 277 23.73 -1.87 -1.94
CA PRO A 277 22.41 -1.40 -2.38
C PRO A 277 22.13 -1.55 -3.88
N HIS A 278 23.16 -1.50 -4.72
CA HIS A 278 23.03 -1.66 -6.17
C HIS A 278 22.73 -3.12 -6.59
N GLU A 279 23.05 -4.10 -5.74
CA GLU A 279 22.87 -5.53 -6.04
C GLU A 279 21.46 -6.05 -5.70
N THR A 280 20.67 -5.31 -4.92
CA THR A 280 19.58 -5.88 -4.11
C THR A 280 18.17 -5.46 -4.51
N GLY A 281 18.01 -4.59 -5.52
CA GLY A 281 16.68 -4.20 -6.02
C GLY A 281 15.75 -3.66 -4.92
N LEU A 282 16.32 -2.89 -3.99
CA LEU A 282 15.70 -2.46 -2.72
C LEU A 282 14.33 -1.76 -2.87
N PRO A 283 13.49 -1.80 -1.81
CA PRO A 283 12.27 -1.00 -1.76
C PRO A 283 12.54 0.47 -2.08
N LYS A 284 11.76 1.06 -3.01
CA LYS A 284 11.94 2.44 -3.50
C LYS A 284 12.00 3.45 -2.36
N LEU A 285 11.20 3.25 -1.31
CA LEU A 285 11.15 4.15 -0.16
C LEU A 285 12.51 4.31 0.54
N LEU A 286 13.31 3.24 0.63
CA LEU A 286 14.64 3.31 1.25
C LEU A 286 15.61 4.17 0.43
N ARG A 287 15.41 4.24 -0.89
CA ARG A 287 16.22 5.07 -1.79
C ARG A 287 15.82 6.54 -1.76
N VAL A 288 14.53 6.83 -1.54
CA VAL A 288 13.99 8.20 -1.50
C VAL A 288 14.25 8.84 -0.13
N GLU A 289 14.20 8.06 0.95
CA GLU A 289 14.38 8.54 2.32
C GLU A 289 15.55 7.85 3.05
N PRO A 290 16.78 7.85 2.50
CA PRO A 290 17.89 7.06 3.04
C PRO A 290 18.32 7.52 4.44
N LYS A 291 18.16 8.82 4.76
CA LYS A 291 18.45 9.35 6.10
C LYS A 291 17.51 8.78 7.16
N ARG A 292 16.22 8.66 6.86
CA ARG A 292 15.21 8.12 7.78
C ARG A 292 15.41 6.63 8.02
N PHE A 293 15.80 5.90 6.97
CA PHE A 293 15.96 4.46 6.98
C PHE A 293 17.42 4.00 6.96
N LEU A 294 18.35 4.83 7.44
CA LEU A 294 19.78 4.53 7.38
C LEU A 294 20.11 3.20 8.05
N TYR A 295 19.46 2.87 9.17
CA TYR A 295 19.60 1.59 9.88
C TYR A 295 19.22 0.36 9.03
N MET A 296 18.38 0.51 8.01
CA MET A 296 18.03 -0.56 7.06
C MET A 296 19.03 -0.69 5.91
N LEU A 297 19.93 0.28 5.74
CA LEU A 297 20.87 0.39 4.62
C LEU A 297 22.34 0.33 5.02
N ASN A 298 22.65 0.72 6.27
CA ASN A 298 24.00 0.81 6.81
C ASN A 298 24.01 0.60 8.32
N ARG A 299 24.58 -0.55 8.75
CA ARG A 299 24.79 -0.93 10.15
C ARG A 299 26.23 -0.75 10.62
N SER A 300 27.09 -0.08 9.85
CA SER A 300 28.53 0.03 10.12
C SER A 300 28.91 1.11 11.13
N SER A 301 27.96 1.90 11.65
CA SER A 301 28.23 2.87 12.74
C SER A 301 28.48 2.15 14.07
N PRO A 302 29.30 2.70 15.00
CA PRO A 302 29.66 2.02 16.25
C PRO A 302 28.47 1.47 17.05
N ASN A 303 27.34 2.16 17.02
CA ASN A 303 26.08 1.74 17.64
C ASN A 303 25.15 0.89 16.74
N ALA A 304 25.67 0.35 15.64
CA ALA A 304 24.94 -0.45 14.64
C ALA A 304 23.68 0.24 14.05
N GLY A 305 23.64 1.58 14.04
CA GLY A 305 22.51 2.36 13.56
C GLY A 305 21.29 2.34 14.50
N PHE A 306 21.43 1.87 15.74
CA PHE A 306 20.39 1.99 16.75
C PHE A 306 20.27 3.43 17.26
N ARG A 307 19.05 3.89 17.50
CA ARG A 307 18.75 5.26 17.95
C ARG A 307 18.81 5.42 19.47
N ASP A 308 18.75 4.33 20.20
CA ASP A 308 18.69 4.24 21.66
C ASP A 308 20.00 3.72 22.28
N VAL A 309 21.10 3.81 21.53
CA VAL A 309 22.47 3.44 21.91
C VAL A 309 23.40 4.58 21.54
#